data_AF-B8DYZ0-F1
#
_entry.id   AF-B8DYZ0-F1
#
_cell.length_a   1.000
_cell.length_b   1.000
_cell.length_c   1.000
_cell.angle_alpha   90.00
_cell.angle_beta   90.00
_cell.angle_gamma   90.00
#
_symmetry.space_group_name_H-M   'P 1'
#
loop_
_entity.id
_entity.type
_entity.pdbx_description
1 polymer ?
#
loop_
_entity_poly.entity_id
_entity_poly.type
_entity_poly.pdbx_seq_one_letter_code
_entity_poly.pdbx_strand_id
1 'polypeptide(L)' 'MEALRQNFPLLLPLFVVQLIFQITAIVDIFKRSKEEIRWENKIIWLIIILVFGFLGPVIYFIFGRK' A
#
# COMPACT_ATOMS: atom_id res chain seq x y z
N MET A 1 19.67 -21.91 -11.37
CA MET A 1 18.45 -22.14 -10.54
C MET A 1 18.73 -22.25 -9.05
N GLU A 2 19.96 -22.58 -8.59
CA GLU A 2 20.31 -22.64 -7.16
C GLU A 2 20.36 -21.26 -6.46
N ALA A 3 20.84 -20.21 -7.13
CA ALA A 3 20.95 -18.87 -6.54
C ALA A 3 19.61 -18.25 -6.11
N LEU A 4 18.49 -18.60 -6.75
CA LEU A 4 17.15 -18.15 -6.36
C LEU A 4 16.62 -18.89 -5.12
N ARG A 5 16.95 -20.18 -4.96
CA ARG A 5 16.55 -20.96 -3.79
C ARG A 5 17.29 -20.51 -2.52
N GLN A 6 18.54 -20.08 -2.65
CA GLN A 6 19.37 -19.66 -1.51
C GLN A 6 18.95 -18.30 -0.92
N ASN A 7 18.39 -17.41 -1.75
CA ASN A 7 17.99 -16.04 -1.37
C ASN A 7 16.49 -15.88 -1.08
N PHE A 8 15.68 -16.93 -1.27
CA PHE A 8 14.25 -16.91 -0.95
C PHE A 8 13.94 -16.44 0.49
N PRO A 9 14.72 -16.80 1.53
CA PRO A 9 14.49 -16.31 2.89
C PRO A 9 14.64 -14.79 3.04
N LEU A 10 15.41 -14.12 2.18
CA LEU A 10 15.62 -12.66 2.20
C LEU A 10 14.46 -11.89 1.54
N LEU A 11 13.68 -12.54 0.66
CA LEU A 11 12.50 -11.92 0.03
C LEU A 11 11.30 -11.88 0.97
N LEU A 12 11.22 -12.83 1.89
CA LEU A 12 10.14 -12.93 2.87
C LEU A 12 10.01 -11.66 3.75
N PRO A 13 11.06 -11.13 4.39
CA PRO A 13 10.95 -9.91 5.18
C PRO A 13 10.60 -8.68 4.33
N LEU A 14 11.11 -8.57 3.10
CA LEU A 14 10.75 -7.48 2.18
C LEU A 14 9.25 -7.52 1.84
N PHE A 15 8.71 -8.70 1.58
CA PHE A 15 7.30 -8.89 1.31
C PHE A 15 6.43 -8.57 2.54
N VAL A 16 6.87 -8.96 3.74
CA VAL A 16 6.18 -8.60 4.99
C VAL A 16 6.14 -7.08 5.19
N VAL A 17 7.25 -6.38 4.98
CA VAL A 17 7.29 -4.90 5.07
C VAL A 17 6.36 -4.27 4.03
N GLN A 18 6.35 -4.78 2.79
CA GLN A 18 5.44 -4.32 1.75
C GLN A 18 3.97 -4.53 2.16
N LEU A 19 3.62 -5.70 2.69
CA LEU A 19 2.26 -5.98 3.15
C LEU A 19 1.85 -5.09 4.31
N ILE A 20 2.72 -4.90 5.31
CA ILE A 20 2.46 -3.98 6.43
C ILE A 20 2.19 -2.58 5.88
N PHE A 21 3.04 -2.09 4.98
CA PHE A 21 2.87 -0.76 4.41
C PHE A 21 1.54 -0.64 3.65
N GLN A 22 1.19 -1.64 2.84
CA GLN A 22 -0.08 -1.67 2.13
C GLN A 22 -1.29 -1.70 3.08
N ILE A 23 -1.25 -2.55 4.11
CA ILE A 23 -2.30 -2.63 5.13
C ILE A 23 -2.43 -1.31 5.87
N THR A 24 -1.33 -0.64 6.22
CA THR A 24 -1.39 0.66 6.91
C THR A 24 -2.10 1.72 6.07
N ALA A 25 -1.86 1.75 4.75
CA ALA A 25 -2.57 2.65 3.84
C ALA A 25 -4.07 2.33 3.77
N ILE A 26 -4.42 1.05 3.68
CA ILE A 26 -5.82 0.60 3.67
C ILE A 26 -6.50 0.94 5.00
N VAL A 27 -5.86 0.71 6.14
CA VAL A 27 -6.45 1.04 7.45
C VAL A 27 -6.63 2.56 7.58
N ASP A 28 -5.66 3.36 7.15
CA ASP A 28 -5.74 4.83 7.19
C ASP A 28 -6.91 5.36 6.34
N ILE A 29 -7.16 4.80 5.15
CA ILE A 29 -8.27 5.23 4.29
C ILE A 29 -9.64 5.01 4.92
N PHE A 30 -9.80 3.92 5.67
CA PHE A 30 -11.06 3.60 6.33
C PHE A 30 -11.26 4.46 7.59
N LYS A 31 -10.18 4.78 8.30
CA LYS A 31 -10.21 5.63 9.50
C LYS A 31 -10.55 7.08 9.23
N ARG A 32 -10.08 7.66 8.12
CA ARG A 32 -10.35 9.07 7.77
C ARG A 32 -11.80 9.31 7.39
N SER A 33 -12.33 10.51 7.59
CA SER A 33 -13.61 10.91 7.02
C SER A 33 -13.50 11.03 5.49
N LYS A 34 -14.62 11.12 4.76
CA LYS A 34 -14.56 11.32 3.30
C LYS A 34 -13.95 12.67 2.95
N GLU A 35 -14.20 13.70 3.75
CA GLU A 35 -13.74 15.07 3.51
C GLU A 35 -12.21 15.20 3.58
N GLU A 36 -11.56 14.38 4.41
CA GLU A 36 -10.10 14.28 4.56
C GLU A 36 -9.42 13.52 3.41
N ILE A 37 -10.20 12.90 2.51
CA ILE A 37 -9.69 12.15 1.36
C ILE A 37 -9.84 13.00 0.11
N ARG A 38 -8.79 13.04 -0.71
CA ARG A 38 -8.82 13.78 -1.98
C ARG A 38 -9.95 13.24 -2.87
N TRP A 39 -10.74 14.17 -3.42
CA TRP A 39 -11.95 13.89 -4.21
C TRP A 39 -13.07 13.17 -3.45
N GLU A 40 -12.97 13.08 -2.11
CA GLU A 40 -13.97 12.45 -1.23
C GLU A 40 -14.29 10.99 -1.58
N ASN A 41 -13.45 10.38 -2.39
CA ASN A 41 -13.69 9.09 -3.00
C ASN A 41 -12.67 8.07 -2.51
N LYS A 42 -13.01 7.42 -1.40
CA LYS A 42 -12.19 6.35 -0.82
C LYS A 42 -11.98 5.16 -1.76
N ILE A 43 -12.92 4.89 -2.66
CA ILE A 43 -12.87 3.72 -3.53
C ILE A 43 -11.75 3.88 -4.56
N ILE A 44 -11.60 5.07 -5.16
CA ILE A 44 -10.52 5.35 -6.12
C ILE A 44 -9.15 5.10 -5.47
N TRP A 45 -8.95 5.62 -4.27
CA TRP A 45 -7.70 5.47 -3.55
C TRP A 45 -7.44 4.03 -3.09
N LEU A 46 -8.48 3.29 -2.71
CA LEU A 46 -8.35 1.86 -2.43
C LEU A 46 -7.90 1.08 -3.67
N ILE A 47 -8.46 1.38 -4.85
CA ILE A 47 -8.03 0.77 -6.12
C ILE A 47 -6.56 1.10 -6.40
N ILE A 48 -6.15 2.36 -6.24
CA ILE A 48 -4.75 2.78 -6.42
C ILE A 48 -3.82 1.99 -5.50
N ILE A 49 -4.18 1.84 -4.22
CA ILE A 49 -3.39 1.09 -3.24
C ILE A 49 -3.23 -0.38 -3.65
N LEU A 50 -4.29 -1.02 -4.15
CA LEU A 50 -4.29 -2.44 -4.50
C LEU A 50 -3.61 -2.74 -5.84
N VAL A 51 -3.76 -1.86 -6.85
CA VAL A 51 -3.28 -2.10 -8.21
C VAL A 51 -1.79 -1.77 -8.38
N PHE A 52 -1.31 -0.72 -7.72
CA PHE A 52 0.08 -0.24 -7.91
C PHE A 52 1.10 -0.86 -6.95
N GLY A 53 0.71 -1.88 -6.18
CA GLY A 53 1.60 -2.58 -5.24
C GLY A 53 2.27 -1.62 -4.26
N PHE A 54 3.60 -1.64 -4.15
CA PHE A 54 4.34 -0.73 -3.27
C PHE A 54 4.09 0.76 -3.57
N LEU A 55 3.92 1.14 -4.84
CA LEU A 55 3.69 2.53 -5.22
C LEU A 55 2.29 3.01 -4.82
N GLY A 56 1.31 2.12 -4.74
CA GLY A 56 -0.08 2.49 -4.42
C GLY A 56 -0.21 3.21 -3.08
N PRO A 57 0.25 2.63 -1.95
CA PRO A 57 0.37 3.29 -0.67
C PRO A 57 1.14 4.61 -0.75
N VAL A 58 2.31 4.66 -1.42
CA VAL A 58 3.11 5.90 -1.54
C VAL A 58 2.28 7.02 -2.17
N ILE A 59 1.62 6.74 -3.30
CA ILE A 59 0.78 7.70 -4.00
C ILE A 59 -0.38 8.13 -3.08
N TYR A 60 -1.00 7.21 -2.35
CA TYR A 60 -2.06 7.52 -1.40
C TYR A 60 -1.59 8.43 -0.25
N PHE A 61 -0.46 8.12 0.38
CA PHE A 61 0.10 8.92 1.48
C PHE A 61 0.46 10.34 1.02
N ILE A 62 1.00 10.50 -0.18
CA ILE A 62 1.45 11.80 -0.72
C ILE A 62 0.29 12.63 -1.28
N PHE A 63 -0.59 12.01 -2.07
CA PHE A 63 -1.60 12.74 -2.85
C PHE A 63 -3.04 12.47 -2.40
N GLY A 64 -3.31 11.32 -1.78
CA GLY A 64 -4.68 10.88 -1.47
C GLY A 64 -5.27 11.46 -0.19
N ARG A 65 -4.43 12.01 0.67
CA ARG A 65 -4.82 12.69 1.90
C ARG A 65 -4.90 14.19 1.64
N LYS A 66 -5.86 14.85 2.26
CA LYS A 66 -5.81 16.29 2.49
C LYS A 66 -5.01 16.59 3.75
#